data_AF-A0A7C9BIY3-F1
#
_entry.id   AF-A0A7C9BIY3-F1
#
_cell.length_a   1.000
_cell.length_b   1.000
_cell.length_c   1.000
_cell.angle_alpha   90.00
_cell.angle_beta   90.00
_cell.angle_gamma   90.00
#
_symmetry.space_group_name_H-M   'P 1'
#
loop_
_entity.id
_entity.type
_entity.pdbx_description
1 polymer ?
#
loop_
_entity_poly.entity_id
_entity_poly.type
_entity_poly.pdbx_seq_one_letter_code
_entity_poly.pdbx_strand_id
1 'polypeptide(L)'
;MELIACAAKALELIYREQYAYKKAGILVSAIVHQDYIQTDLFAMNERMREADRKAMAVLDRLNQRMGRDTVKVAAMGFDRSWLMRQERKSKCPTTRWGI
;
A
#
# COMPACT_ATOMS: atom_id res chain seq x y z
N MET A 1 -2.56 -8.31 2.19
CA MET A 1 -2.64 -8.13 0.71
C MET A 1 -4.05 -7.83 0.22
N GLU A 2 -5.07 -7.93 1.08
CA GLU A 2 -6.49 -7.79 0.72
C GLU A 2 -6.86 -6.47 0.04
N LEU A 3 -6.28 -5.33 0.45
CA LEU A 3 -6.59 -4.03 -0.17
C LEU A 3 -6.28 -3.99 -1.68
N ILE A 4 -5.19 -4.62 -2.11
CA ILE A 4 -4.82 -4.68 -3.53
C ILE A 4 -5.83 -5.54 -4.29
N ALA A 5 -6.24 -6.67 -3.71
CA ALA A 5 -7.24 -7.56 -4.30
C ALA A 5 -8.62 -6.88 -4.41
N CYS A 6 -9.05 -6.17 -3.37
CA CYS A 6 -10.30 -5.39 -3.38
C CYS A 6 -10.26 -4.26 -4.41
N ALA A 7 -9.13 -3.55 -4.52
CA ALA A 7 -8.97 -2.48 -5.50
C ALA A 7 -9.01 -3.00 -6.93
N ALA A 8 -8.37 -4.15 -7.21
CA ALA A 8 -8.43 -4.80 -8.52
C ALA A 8 -9.87 -5.19 -8.89
N LYS A 9 -10.59 -5.84 -7.97
CA LYS A 9 -12.01 -6.18 -8.16
C LYS A 9 -12.88 -4.95 -8.37
N ALA A 10 -12.67 -3.89 -7.60
CA ALA A 10 -13.40 -2.64 -7.76
C ALA A 10 -13.14 -2.00 -9.13
N LEU A 11 -11.89 -2.04 -9.60
CA LEU A 11 -11.52 -1.56 -10.93
C LEU A 11 -12.24 -2.35 -12.02
N GLU A 12 -12.28 -3.68 -11.95
CA GLU A 12 -13.01 -4.53 -12.91
C GLU A 12 -14.48 -4.13 -13.03
N LEU A 13 -15.13 -3.75 -11.92
CA LEU A 13 -16.54 -3.34 -11.90
C LEU A 13 -16.79 -1.97 -12.56
N ILE A 14 -15.84 -1.04 -12.48
CA ILE A 14 -16.01 0.34 -12.98
C ILE A 14 -15.23 0.60 -14.27
N TYR A 15 -14.55 -0.43 -14.79
CA TYR A 15 -13.73 -0.34 -15.98
C TYR A 15 -14.58 -0.09 -17.23
N ARG A 16 -14.10 0.81 -18.09
CA ARG A 16 -14.70 1.14 -19.37
C ARG A 16 -13.61 1.18 -20.43
N GLU A 17 -13.73 0.30 -21.40
CA GLU A 17 -12.70 0.05 -22.44
C GLU A 17 -12.34 1.31 -23.25
N GLN A 18 -13.30 2.21 -23.47
CA GLN A 18 -13.11 3.39 -24.31
C GLN A 18 -12.48 4.59 -23.57
N TYR A 19 -12.12 4.44 -22.29
CA TYR A 19 -11.63 5.55 -21.48
C TYR A 19 -10.20 5.32 -21.00
N ALA A 20 -9.35 6.33 -21.19
CA ALA A 20 -8.01 6.36 -20.61
C ALA A 20 -8.08 6.92 -19.17
N TYR A 21 -7.74 6.10 -18.19
CA TYR A 21 -7.69 6.48 -16.78
C TYR A 21 -6.36 7.18 -16.48
N LYS A 22 -6.41 8.41 -15.95
CA LYS A 22 -5.20 9.18 -15.61
C LYS A 22 -4.63 8.86 -14.23
N LYS A 23 -5.48 8.59 -13.25
CA LYS A 23 -5.09 8.31 -11.86
C LYS A 23 -6.22 7.59 -11.14
N ALA A 24 -5.88 6.66 -10.27
CA ALA A 24 -6.78 6.08 -9.28
C ALA A 24 -6.22 6.32 -7.87
N GLY A 25 -7.09 6.38 -6.88
CA GLY A 25 -6.73 6.52 -5.48
C GLY A 25 -7.58 5.61 -4.62
N ILE A 26 -6.97 5.02 -3.59
CA ILE A 26 -7.67 4.22 -2.58
C ILE A 26 -7.70 5.06 -1.31
N LEU A 27 -8.89 5.30 -0.78
CA LEU A 27 -9.08 5.95 0.51
C LEU A 27 -9.36 4.88 1.56
N VAL A 28 -8.51 4.79 2.57
CA VAL A 28 -8.75 3.97 3.76
C VAL A 28 -9.15 4.90 4.88
N SER A 29 -10.32 4.65 5.47
CA SER A 29 -10.86 5.39 6.61
C SER A 29 -11.12 4.45 7.78
N ALA A 30 -11.48 5.00 8.94
CA ALA A 30 -11.78 4.23 10.16
C ALA A 30 -10.67 3.26 10.58
N ILE A 31 -9.42 3.75 10.60
CA ILE A 31 -8.28 2.98 11.10
C ILE A 31 -8.44 2.83 12.62
N VAL A 32 -8.44 1.58 13.09
CA VAL A 32 -8.52 1.22 14.51
C VAL A 32 -7.28 0.45 14.94
N HIS A 33 -6.98 0.46 16.23
CA HIS A 33 -5.91 -0.39 16.77
C HIS A 33 -6.26 -1.86 16.56
N GLN A 34 -5.24 -2.69 16.29
CA GLN A 34 -5.44 -4.12 16.04
C GLN A 34 -6.13 -4.83 17.21
N ASP A 35 -5.84 -4.40 18.44
CA ASP A 35 -6.41 -4.97 19.67
C ASP A 35 -7.90 -4.64 19.87
N TYR A 36 -8.45 -3.68 19.12
CA TYR A 36 -9.88 -3.30 19.21
C TYR A 36 -10.75 -4.07 18.21
N ILE A 37 -10.18 -4.99 17.45
CA ILE A 37 -10.92 -5.78 16.47
C ILE A 37 -11.51 -6.99 17.19
N GLN A 38 -12.84 -7.01 17.36
CA GLN A 38 -13.54 -8.19 17.86
C GLN A 38 -13.44 -9.33 16.84
N THR A 39 -12.94 -10.47 17.27
CA THR A 39 -12.93 -11.70 16.45
C THR A 39 -14.26 -12.44 16.56
N ASP A 40 -14.59 -13.19 15.51
CA ASP A 40 -15.74 -14.10 15.49
C ASP A 40 -15.36 -15.46 16.11
N LEU A 41 -16.32 -16.12 16.76
CA LEU A 41 -16.12 -17.42 17.41
C LEU A 41 -15.70 -18.51 16.40
N PHE A 42 -16.12 -18.36 15.15
CA PHE A 42 -15.85 -19.29 14.06
C PHE A 42 -14.86 -18.75 13.04
N ALA A 43 -14.01 -17.78 13.43
CA ALA A 43 -13.19 -16.99 12.52
C ALA A 43 -12.38 -17.84 11.52
N MET A 44 -12.98 -18.13 10.37
CA MET A 44 -12.47 -19.04 9.34
C MET A 44 -11.19 -18.48 8.69
N ASN A 45 -10.92 -17.19 8.89
CA ASN A 45 -9.88 -16.44 8.21
C ASN A 45 -8.68 -16.07 9.11
N GLU A 46 -8.62 -16.52 10.38
CA GLU A 46 -7.50 -16.17 11.27
C GLU A 46 -6.14 -16.62 10.74
N ARG A 47 -6.07 -17.84 10.20
CA ARG A 47 -4.82 -18.37 9.63
C ARG A 47 -4.32 -17.52 8.45
N MET A 48 -5.24 -17.05 7.62
CA MET A 48 -4.91 -16.21 6.47
C MET A 48 -4.43 -14.83 6.93
N ARG A 49 -5.11 -14.22 7.92
CA ARG A 49 -4.69 -12.94 8.51
C ARG A 49 -3.30 -13.02 9.14
N GLU A 50 -3.00 -14.11 9.85
CA GLU A 50 -1.70 -14.31 10.48
C GLU A 50 -0.57 -14.48 9.45
N ALA A 51 -0.83 -15.24 8.37
CA ALA A 51 0.12 -15.36 7.26
C ALA A 51 0.39 -13.99 6.60
N ASP A 52 -0.66 -13.21 6.33
CA ASP A 52 -0.55 -11.86 5.77
C ASP A 52 0.25 -10.92 6.69
N ARG A 53 0.01 -10.98 8.01
CA ARG A 53 0.74 -10.18 9.00
C ARG A 53 2.22 -10.52 9.01
N LYS A 54 2.57 -11.81 9.00
CA LYS A 54 3.98 -12.25 8.94
C LYS A 54 4.66 -11.81 7.65
N ALA A 55 3.98 -11.95 6.51
CA ALA A 55 4.51 -11.51 5.23
C ALA A 55 4.80 -10.00 5.20
N MET A 56 3.86 -9.18 5.72
CA MET A 56 4.05 -7.73 5.82
C MET A 56 5.20 -7.35 6.75
N ALA A 57 5.33 -8.02 7.90
CA ALA A 57 6.45 -7.78 8.81
C ALA A 57 7.82 -8.09 8.19
N VAL A 58 7.90 -9.14 7.35
CA VAL A 58 9.13 -9.48 6.62
C VAL A 58 9.45 -8.44 5.54
N LEU A 59 8.44 -8.02 4.78
CA LEU A 59 8.57 -6.95 3.78
C LEU A 59 9.10 -5.66 4.40
N ASP A 60 8.50 -5.23 5.51
CA ASP A 60 8.91 -4.01 6.21
C ASP A 60 10.34 -4.12 6.72
N ARG A 61 10.71 -5.26 7.30
CA ARG A 61 12.09 -5.49 7.77
C ARG A 61 13.11 -5.44 6.64
N LEU A 62 12.79 -6.04 5.49
CA LEU A 62 13.67 -6.01 4.31
C LEU A 62 13.83 -4.58 3.79
N ASN A 63 12.73 -3.84 3.66
CA ASN A 63 12.75 -2.45 3.19
C ASN A 63 13.46 -1.50 4.18
N GLN A 64 13.39 -1.75 5.49
CA GLN A 64 14.16 -0.99 6.48
C GLN A 64 15.66 -1.21 6.31
N ARG A 65 16.09 -2.44 6.03
CA ARG A 65 17.52 -2.80 5.91
C ARG A 65 18.12 -2.44 4.54
N MET A 66 17.37 -2.65 3.46
CA MET A 66 17.89 -2.57 2.09
C MET A 66 17.44 -1.30 1.34
N GLY A 67 16.74 -0.40 2.02
CA GLY A 67 16.19 0.82 1.43
C GLY A 67 14.72 0.70 1.04
N ARG A 68 14.07 1.86 0.94
CA ARG A 68 12.63 1.97 0.71
C ARG A 68 12.23 1.47 -0.68
N ASP A 69 11.18 0.66 -0.71
CA ASP A 69 10.59 0.02 -1.90
C ASP A 69 11.54 -0.97 -2.61
N THR A 70 12.55 -1.49 -1.92
CA THR A 70 13.45 -2.53 -2.46
C THR A 70 12.70 -3.84 -2.69
N VAL A 71 11.80 -4.20 -1.77
CA VAL A 71 10.86 -5.32 -1.95
C VAL A 71 9.44 -4.77 -1.91
N LYS A 72 8.67 -5.06 -2.96
CA LYS A 72 7.31 -4.56 -3.14
C LYS A 72 6.44 -5.60 -3.83
N VAL A 73 5.13 -5.46 -3.68
CA VAL A 73 4.16 -6.33 -4.37
C VAL A 73 4.29 -6.15 -5.89
N ALA A 74 4.40 -7.27 -6.62
CA ALA A 74 4.59 -7.25 -8.07
C ALA A 74 3.49 -6.47 -8.82
N ALA A 75 2.25 -6.50 -8.31
CA ALA A 75 1.11 -5.75 -8.87
C ALA A 75 1.31 -4.23 -8.87
N MET A 76 2.23 -3.68 -8.06
CA MET A 76 2.54 -2.25 -8.08
C MET A 76 3.45 -1.84 -9.25
N GLY A 77 3.99 -2.79 -10.00
CA GLY A 77 4.95 -2.54 -11.06
C GLY A 77 6.33 -2.14 -10.55
N PHE A 78 7.33 -2.30 -11.41
CA PHE A 78 8.73 -2.03 -11.07
C PHE A 78 9.16 -0.61 -11.43
N ASP A 79 8.55 -0.04 -12.48
CA ASP A 79 8.88 1.27 -13.00
C ASP A 79 8.34 2.41 -12.11
N ARG A 80 9.12 3.47 -11.97
CA ARG A 80 8.78 4.71 -11.24
C ARG A 80 8.49 5.85 -12.22
N SER A 81 7.83 5.54 -13.33
CA SER A 81 7.48 6.53 -14.36
C SER A 81 6.59 7.66 -13.85
N TRP A 82 5.80 7.42 -12.81
CA TRP A 82 4.92 8.41 -12.18
C TRP A 82 5.54 9.06 -10.94
N LEU A 83 6.69 9.73 -11.10
CA LEU A 83 7.23 10.60 -10.07
C LEU A 83 6.40 11.90 -10.00
N MET A 84 6.08 12.33 -8.78
CA MET A 84 5.48 13.65 -8.57
C MET A 84 6.41 14.71 -9.18
N ARG A 85 5.89 15.55 -10.07
CA ARG A 85 6.65 16.61 -10.74
C ARG A 85 7.03 17.69 -9.71
N GLN A 86 8.23 17.57 -9.13
CA GLN A 86 8.71 18.39 -8.00
C GLN A 86 9.71 19.47 -8.43
N GLU A 87 9.56 20.05 -9.63
CA GLU A 87 10.50 21.03 -10.21
C GLU A 87 10.68 22.31 -9.38
N ARG A 88 9.71 22.64 -8.50
CA ARG A 88 9.74 23.84 -7.63
C ARG A 88 9.82 23.53 -6.14
N LYS A 89 10.30 22.33 -5.77
CA LYS A 89 10.43 21.96 -4.36
C LYS A 89 11.53 22.80 -3.69
N SER A 90 11.18 23.51 -2.61
CA SER A 90 12.16 24.22 -1.78
C SER A 90 13.11 23.22 -1.12
N LYS A 91 14.29 23.67 -0.66
CA LYS A 91 15.33 22.81 -0.04
C LYS A 91 14.92 22.15 1.30
N CYS A 92 13.64 22.22 1.69
CA CYS A 92 13.09 21.68 2.94
C CYS A 92 13.92 22.01 4.21
N PRO A 93 14.40 23.25 4.41
CA PRO A 93 15.32 23.59 5.50
C PRO A 93 14.72 23.39 6.90
N THR A 94 13.38 23.37 7.01
CA THR A 94 12.66 23.20 8.29
C THR A 94 12.42 21.73 8.67
N THR A 95 12.63 20.79 7.74
CA THR A 95 12.31 19.37 7.93
C THR A 95 13.49 18.45 7.67
N ARG A 96 14.59 18.95 7.10
CA ARG A 96 15.82 18.19 6.87
C ARG A 96 16.97 18.89 7.60
N TRP A 97 17.26 18.44 8.82
CA TRP A 97 18.21 19.05 9.77
C TRP A 97 19.65 18.52 9.65
N GLY A 98 19.97 17.79 8.58
CA GLY A 98 21.31 17.24 8.32
C GLY A 98 21.91 17.83 7.05
N ILE A 99 23.18 18.27 7.17
CA ILE A 99 24.07 18.63 6.06
C ILE A 99 24.38 17.38 5.24
#